data_AF-A0A831W2B2-F1
#
_entry.id   AF-A0A831W2B2-F1
#
_cell.length_a   1.000
_cell.length_b   1.000
_cell.length_c   1.000
_cell.angle_alpha   90.00
_cell.angle_beta   90.00
_cell.angle_gamma   90.00
#
_symmetry.space_group_name_H-M   'P 1'
#
loop_
_entity.id
_entity.type
_entity.pdbx_description
1 polymer ?
#
loop_
_entity_poly.entity_id
_entity_poly.type
_entity_poly.pdbx_seq_one_letter_code
_entity_poly.pdbx_strand_id
1 'polypeptide(L)'
;RSAVELAKDWRTDRMLRRLEALLVVADASASLIITGTGDVVEPEESLMAIGSGGPYAQAAARALLQNTDLSAREIVAKGLEIAADICVYTNHNLTIEELDTDAS
;
A
#
# COMPACT_ATOMS: atom_id res chain seq x y z
N ARG A 1 -17.52 0.77 -2.77
CA ARG A 1 -18.64 0.37 -1.86
C ARG A 1 -18.24 -0.78 -0.94
N SER A 2 -17.68 -1.88 -1.46
CA SER A 2 -17.27 -3.04 -0.66
C SER A 2 -16.24 -2.71 0.43
N ALA A 3 -15.29 -1.80 0.15
CA ALA A 3 -14.31 -1.33 1.14
C ALA A 3 -14.96 -0.71 2.39
N VAL A 4 -16.05 0.05 2.22
CA VAL A 4 -16.77 0.69 3.34
C VAL A 4 -17.55 -0.33 4.16
N GLU A 5 -18.13 -1.35 3.52
CA GLU A 5 -18.81 -2.44 4.23
C GLU A 5 -17.80 -3.30 5.00
N LEU A 6 -16.65 -3.63 4.40
CA LEU A 6 -15.56 -4.31 5.10
C LEU A 6 -15.10 -3.53 6.34
N ALA A 7 -14.95 -2.21 6.23
CA ALA A 7 -14.56 -1.36 7.36
C ALA A 7 -15.60 -1.39 8.49
N LYS A 8 -16.90 -1.43 8.17
CA LYS A 8 -17.98 -1.58 9.18
C LYS A 8 -17.93 -2.95 9.85
N ASP A 9 -17.73 -4.02 9.09
CA ASP A 9 -17.63 -5.38 9.62
C ASP A 9 -16.40 -5.52 10.54
N TRP A 10 -15.26 -4.99 10.12
CA TRP A 10 -14.02 -4.97 10.91
C TRP A 10 -14.22 -4.25 12.25
N ARG A 11 -14.92 -3.10 12.24
CA ARG A 11 -15.21 -2.32 13.45
C ARG A 11 -16.20 -2.99 14.39
N THR A 12 -17.09 -3.84 13.89
CA THR A 12 -18.14 -4.47 14.73
C THR A 12 -17.71 -5.83 15.26
N ASP A 13 -16.84 -6.54 14.55
CA ASP A 13 -16.32 -7.84 14.97
C ASP A 13 -15.35 -7.74 16.17
N ARG A 14 -15.48 -8.64 17.14
CA ARG A 14 -14.70 -8.61 18.40
C ARG A 14 -13.26 -9.09 18.19
N MET A 15 -13.02 -9.99 17.24
CA MET A 15 -11.69 -10.51 16.92
C MET A 15 -10.95 -9.53 16.02
N LEU A 16 -11.61 -9.00 14.98
CA LEU A 16 -10.95 -8.13 14.00
C LEU A 16 -10.51 -6.79 14.58
N ARG A 17 -11.28 -6.20 15.51
CA ARG A 17 -10.91 -4.95 16.21
C ARG A 17 -9.59 -4.99 17.00
N ARG A 18 -9.09 -6.18 17.34
CA ARG A 18 -7.81 -6.33 18.06
C ARG A 18 -6.61 -6.33 17.13
N LEU A 19 -6.84 -6.39 15.82
CA LEU A 19 -5.79 -6.28 14.83
C LEU A 19 -5.44 -4.81 14.67
N GLU A 20 -4.22 -4.43 15.05
CA GLU A 20 -3.60 -3.15 14.68
C GLU A 20 -3.18 -3.11 13.21
N ALA A 21 -3.84 -3.92 12.37
CA ALA A 21 -3.48 -4.11 10.98
C ALA A 21 -4.01 -2.96 10.12
N LEU A 22 -3.20 -2.60 9.12
CA LEU A 22 -3.58 -1.75 8.00
C LEU A 22 -3.78 -2.65 6.78
N LEU A 23 -4.81 -2.37 6.00
CA LEU A 23 -5.09 -3.06 4.74
C LEU A 23 -5.00 -2.06 3.59
N VAL A 24 -4.27 -2.43 2.54
CA VAL A 24 -4.23 -1.68 1.28
C VAL A 24 -5.09 -2.41 0.27
N VAL A 25 -5.97 -1.67 -0.41
CA VAL A 25 -6.85 -2.17 -1.47
C VAL A 25 -6.67 -1.26 -2.68
N ALA A 26 -6.43 -1.85 -3.85
CA ALA A 26 -6.31 -1.09 -5.09
C ALA A 26 -7.02 -1.83 -6.24
N ASP A 27 -7.63 -1.06 -7.13
CA ASP A 27 -8.09 -1.50 -8.44
C ASP A 27 -7.70 -0.45 -9.50
N ALA A 28 -8.16 -0.64 -10.75
CA ALA A 28 -7.85 0.25 -11.87
C ALA A 28 -8.35 1.71 -11.68
N SER A 29 -9.25 1.94 -10.72
CA SER A 29 -9.94 3.22 -10.53
C SER A 29 -9.66 3.89 -9.19
N ALA A 30 -9.31 3.11 -8.16
CA ALA A 30 -9.18 3.61 -6.79
C ALA A 30 -8.10 2.88 -6.00
N SER A 31 -7.49 3.61 -5.07
CA SER A 31 -6.49 3.14 -4.12
C SER A 31 -6.92 3.55 -2.71
N LEU A 32 -7.07 2.59 -1.79
CA LEU A 32 -7.66 2.82 -0.47
C LEU A 32 -6.83 2.13 0.63
N ILE A 33 -6.68 2.82 1.75
CA ILE A 33 -6.17 2.26 3.01
C ILE A 33 -7.37 2.08 3.95
N ILE A 34 -7.49 0.89 4.55
CA ILE A 34 -8.48 0.55 5.56
C ILE A 34 -7.77 0.24 6.87
N THR A 35 -8.20 0.87 7.96
CA THR A 35 -7.62 0.67 9.30
C THR A 35 -8.47 -0.31 10.13
N GLY A 36 -7.85 -0.96 11.13
CA GLY A 36 -8.59 -1.81 12.10
C GLY A 36 -9.64 -1.08 12.94
N THR A 37 -9.61 0.26 12.97
CA THR A 37 -10.65 1.11 13.58
C THR A 37 -11.85 1.35 12.66
N GLY A 38 -11.76 0.94 11.39
CA GLY A 38 -12.81 1.07 10.39
C GLY A 38 -12.76 2.38 9.61
N ASP A 39 -11.61 3.05 9.56
CA ASP A 39 -11.41 4.24 8.73
C ASP A 39 -11.03 3.82 7.31
N VAL A 40 -11.52 4.56 6.31
CA VAL A 40 -11.21 4.36 4.88
C VAL A 40 -10.59 5.66 4.37
N VAL A 41 -9.37 5.58 3.88
CA VAL A 41 -8.58 6.75 3.46
C VAL A 41 -8.07 6.53 2.04
N GLU A 42 -8.26 7.53 1.18
CA GLU A 42 -7.64 7.58 -0.14
C GLU A 42 -6.34 8.39 -0.05
N PRO A 43 -5.19 7.83 -0.46
CA PRO A 43 -3.89 8.50 -0.39
C PRO A 43 -3.73 9.52 -1.52
N GLU A 44 -2.87 10.52 -1.29
CA GLU A 44 -2.41 11.41 -2.35
C GLU A 44 -1.50 10.64 -3.34
N GLU A 45 -1.54 11.02 -4.61
CA GLU A 45 -0.72 10.44 -5.70
C GLU A 45 -0.92 8.91 -5.91
N SER A 46 -1.97 8.30 -5.36
CA SER A 46 -2.27 6.86 -5.43
C SER A 46 -1.12 5.96 -4.93
N LEU A 47 -0.22 6.49 -4.09
CA LEU A 47 0.95 5.78 -3.60
C LEU A 47 0.79 5.42 -2.11
N MET A 48 0.85 4.12 -1.81
CA MET A 48 0.61 3.57 -0.47
C MET A 48 1.77 2.68 -0.03
N ALA A 49 2.13 2.76 1.25
CA ALA A 49 3.02 1.80 1.88
C ALA A 49 2.57 1.53 3.32
N ILE A 50 2.64 0.27 3.74
CA ILE A 50 2.34 -0.17 5.10
C ILE A 50 3.46 -1.09 5.61
N GLY A 51 3.48 -1.33 6.92
CA GLY A 51 4.49 -2.17 7.57
C GLY A 51 5.74 -1.42 8.02
N SER A 52 6.70 -2.16 8.57
CA SER A 52 7.91 -1.61 9.22
C SER A 52 8.82 -0.82 8.26
N GLY A 53 8.90 -1.24 7.00
CA GLY A 53 9.65 -0.55 5.94
C GLY A 53 8.85 0.54 5.21
N GLY A 54 7.56 0.70 5.53
CA GLY A 54 6.61 1.50 4.76
C GLY A 54 7.06 2.94 4.50
N PRO A 55 7.45 3.72 5.53
CA PRO A 55 7.87 5.11 5.33
C PRO A 55 9.09 5.28 4.41
N TYR A 56 10.05 4.33 4.45
CA TYR A 56 11.23 4.37 3.59
C TYR A 56 10.87 4.05 2.14
N ALA A 57 10.07 3.00 1.94
CA ALA A 57 9.58 2.61 0.62
C ALA A 57 8.76 3.75 -0.02
N GLN A 58 7.86 4.35 0.75
CA GLN A 58 7.02 5.46 0.29
C GLN A 58 7.85 6.70 -0.09
N ALA A 59 8.83 7.07 0.74
CA ALA A 59 9.69 8.22 0.44
C ALA A 59 10.51 8.00 -0.84
N ALA A 60 11.10 6.82 -1.00
CA ALA A 60 11.85 6.44 -2.19
C ALA A 60 10.96 6.40 -3.44
N ALA A 61 9.81 5.74 -3.36
CA ALA A 61 8.90 5.58 -4.47
C ALA A 61 8.32 6.93 -4.93
N ARG A 62 7.97 7.83 -3.99
CA ARG A 62 7.55 9.21 -4.33
C ARG A 62 8.64 9.99 -5.06
N ALA A 63 9.89 9.89 -4.61
CA ALA A 63 11.00 10.55 -5.28
C ALA A 63 11.19 10.04 -6.72
N LEU A 64 11.06 8.73 -6.94
CA LEU A 64 11.15 8.13 -8.27
C LEU A 64 9.96 8.55 -9.16
N LEU A 65 8.73 8.52 -8.63
CA LEU A 65 7.52 8.91 -9.34
C LEU A 65 7.59 10.36 -9.86
N GLN A 66 8.16 11.27 -9.07
CA GLN A 66 8.21 12.70 -9.42
C GLN A 66 9.39 13.07 -10.34
N ASN A 67 10.40 12.21 -10.49
CA ASN A 67 11.66 12.59 -11.13
C ASN A 67 12.15 11.60 -12.21
N THR A 68 11.33 10.62 -12.58
CA THR A 68 11.69 9.58 -13.56
C THR A 68 10.49 9.18 -14.41
N ASP A 69 10.75 8.54 -15.56
CA ASP A 69 9.73 7.93 -16.41
C ASP A 69 9.61 6.41 -16.17
N LEU A 70 9.94 5.95 -14.96
CA LEU A 70 9.88 4.53 -14.60
C LEU A 70 8.43 4.05 -14.53
N SER A 71 8.21 2.79 -14.89
CA SER A 71 6.91 2.13 -14.73
C SER A 71 6.56 1.93 -13.24
N ALA A 72 5.28 1.73 -12.95
CA ALA A 72 4.80 1.46 -11.59
C ALA A 72 5.53 0.27 -10.94
N ARG A 73 5.75 -0.82 -11.70
CA ARG A 73 6.53 -1.99 -11.24
C ARG A 73 7.94 -1.60 -10.83
N GLU A 74 8.64 -0.82 -11.67
CA GLU A 74 10.02 -0.41 -11.41
C GLU A 74 10.12 0.52 -10.19
N ILE A 75 9.18 1.46 -10.05
CA ILE A 75 9.11 2.36 -8.89
C ILE A 75 8.91 1.55 -7.60
N VAL A 76 7.96 0.61 -7.58
CA VAL A 76 7.70 -0.25 -6.43
C VAL A 76 8.92 -1.11 -6.10
N ALA A 77 9.52 -1.77 -7.10
CA ALA A 77 10.70 -2.62 -6.89
C ALA A 77 11.85 -1.83 -6.27
N LYS A 78 12.22 -0.68 -6.84
CA LYS A 78 13.31 0.16 -6.33
C LYS A 78 13.00 0.75 -4.96
N GLY A 79 11.75 1.16 -4.72
CA GLY A 79 11.32 1.66 -3.41
C GLY A 79 11.46 0.60 -2.31
N LEU A 80 11.07 -0.64 -2.60
CA LEU A 80 11.22 -1.77 -1.67
C LEU A 80 12.68 -2.18 -1.47
N GLU A 81 13.51 -2.14 -2.51
CA GLU A 81 14.97 -2.37 -2.38
C GLU A 81 15.60 -1.36 -1.41
N ILE A 82 15.31 -0.07 -1.57
CA ILE A 82 15.81 0.97 -0.66
C ILE A 82 15.30 0.77 0.76
N ALA A 83 14.04 0.35 0.92
CA ALA A 83 13.49 0.04 2.24
C ALA A 83 14.18 -1.17 2.90
N ALA A 84 14.55 -2.19 2.13
CA ALA A 84 15.31 -3.34 2.60
C ALA A 84 16.74 -2.99 3.02
N ASP A 85 17.37 -2.02 2.36
CA ASP A 85 18.71 -1.53 2.73
C ASP A 85 18.71 -0.72 4.04
N ILE A 86 17.58 -0.10 4.39
CA ILE A 86 17.50 0.83 5.54
C ILE A 86 16.81 0.19 6.75
N CYS A 87 15.71 -0.54 6.55
CA CYS A 87 14.90 -1.08 7.62
C CYS A 87 15.32 -2.49 7.99
N VAL A 88 15.83 -2.69 9.20
CA VAL A 88 16.26 -4.00 9.73
C VAL A 88 15.18 -5.09 9.73
N TYR A 89 13.91 -4.71 9.57
CA TYR A 89 12.76 -5.62 9.50
C TYR A 89 12.24 -5.86 8.07
N THR A 90 12.90 -5.30 7.06
CA THR A 90 12.59 -5.47 5.64
C THR A 90 13.78 -6.15 4.96
N ASN A 91 13.54 -7.01 3.97
CA ASN A 91 14.60 -7.73 3.26
C ASN A 91 14.36 -7.69 1.74
N HIS A 92 15.31 -8.22 0.98
CA HIS A 92 15.29 -8.19 -0.50
C HIS A 92 14.44 -9.29 -1.15
N ASN A 93 13.70 -10.10 -0.37
CA ASN A 93 12.83 -11.13 -0.93
C ASN A 93 11.48 -10.50 -1.28
N LEU A 94 11.36 -10.00 -2.52
CA LEU A 94 10.20 -9.25 -2.97
C LEU A 94 9.22 -10.14 -3.76
N THR A 95 7.93 -9.99 -3.44
CA THR A 95 6.81 -10.45 -4.29
C THR A 95 6.12 -9.22 -4.85
N ILE A 96 6.01 -9.11 -6.16
CA ILE A 96 5.41 -7.96 -6.85
C ILE A 96 4.29 -8.48 -7.74
N GLU A 97 3.07 -8.09 -7.41
CA GLU A 97 1.84 -8.39 -8.16
C GLU A 97 1.39 -7.14 -8.92
N GLU A 98 0.82 -7.33 -10.10
CA GLU A 98 0.35 -6.26 -10.98
C GLU A 98 -1.07 -6.57 -11.48
N LEU A 99 -1.82 -5.52 -11.75
CA LEU A 99 -3.13 -5.60 -12.39
C LEU A 99 -3.01 -5.00 -13.78
N ASP A 100 -3.39 -5.77 -14.80
CA ASP A 100 -3.55 -5.24 -16.15
C ASP A 100 -4.76 -4.30 -16.16
N THR A 101 -4.50 -3.00 -16.26
CA THR A 101 -5.55 -2.00 -16.44
C THR A 101 -5.75 -1.76 -17.92
N ASP A 102 -6.21 -2.78 -18.64
CA ASP A 102 -6.70 -2.61 -20.01
C ASP A 102 -7.97 -1.73 -19.95
N ALA A 103 -7.77 -0.44 -20.20
CA ALA A 103 -8.86 0.50 -20.42
C ALA A 103 -9.57 0.12 -21.73
N SER A 104 -10.68 -0.60 -21.62
CA SER A 104 -11.71 -0.65 -22.66
C SER A 104 -12.64 0.55 -22.52
#